data_AF-B0D1V5-F1
#
_entry.id   AF-B0D1V5-F1
#
_cell.length_a   1.000
_cell.length_b   1.000
_cell.length_c   1.000
_cell.angle_alpha   90.00
_cell.angle_beta   90.00
_cell.angle_gamma   90.00
#
_symmetry.space_group_name_H-M   'P 1'
#
loop_
_entity.id
_entity.type
_entity.pdbx_description
1 polymer ?
#
loop_
_entity_poly.entity_id
_entity_poly.type
_entity_poly.pdbx_seq_one_letter_code
_entity_poly.pdbx_strand_id
1 'polypeptide(L)'
;MRRQIAVSDHSSVATQPNHNPVRNPRSESPPDILAKLERETAELTHFLKSCTPDMSQYLHHFIGFGCKNKKFLSVANTWDDKEVKGFLKGVSDRGEVPMTPMEMLVLKNHLRRYFT
;
A
#
# COMPACT_ATOMS: atom_id res chain seq x y z
N MET A 1 -46.40 -60.01 -29.69
CA MET A 1 -47.14 -59.98 -28.42
C MET A 1 -46.85 -58.66 -27.70
N ARG A 2 -47.90 -57.95 -27.28
CA ARG A 2 -47.90 -56.68 -26.51
C ARG A 2 -47.51 -56.91 -25.03
N ARG A 3 -46.94 -55.88 -24.40
CA ARG A 3 -47.23 -55.30 -23.05
C ARG A 3 -46.10 -54.28 -22.73
N GLN A 4 -46.28 -52.95 -22.77
CA GLN A 4 -46.98 -52.00 -21.88
C GLN A 4 -46.40 -51.78 -20.46
N ILE A 5 -45.96 -50.53 -20.23
CA ILE A 5 -46.08 -49.65 -19.02
C ILE A 5 -45.14 -50.05 -17.84
N ALA A 6 -44.32 -49.16 -17.26
CA ALA A 6 -44.71 -47.96 -16.52
C ALA A 6 -43.61 -46.88 -16.41
N VAL A 7 -44.07 -45.63 -16.38
CA VAL A 7 -43.35 -44.39 -16.10
C VAL A 7 -43.88 -43.88 -14.76
N SER A 8 -42.99 -43.63 -13.79
CA SER A 8 -43.13 -42.90 -12.52
C SER A 8 -41.74 -42.95 -11.86
N ASP A 9 -41.16 -41.94 -11.21
CA ASP A 9 -41.71 -40.81 -10.48
C ASP A 9 -40.75 -39.60 -10.53
N HIS A 10 -41.35 -38.41 -10.54
CA HIS A 10 -40.67 -37.14 -10.32
C HIS A 10 -40.30 -36.98 -8.85
N SER A 11 -39.01 -37.04 -8.51
CA SER A 11 -38.53 -36.55 -7.22
C SER A 11 -37.88 -35.17 -7.41
N SER A 12 -38.70 -34.13 -7.24
CA SER A 12 -38.25 -32.73 -7.17
C SER A 12 -37.40 -32.54 -5.91
N VAL A 13 -36.08 -32.43 -6.07
CA VAL A 13 -35.21 -31.86 -5.04
C VAL A 13 -35.30 -30.34 -5.19
N ALA A 14 -36.10 -29.72 -4.33
CA ALA A 14 -36.16 -28.27 -4.20
C ALA A 14 -34.85 -27.77 -3.56
N THR A 15 -33.89 -27.38 -4.39
CA THR A 15 -32.70 -26.65 -3.97
C THR A 15 -33.12 -25.25 -3.53
N GLN A 16 -33.12 -24.98 -2.22
CA GLN A 16 -33.25 -23.62 -1.70
C GLN A 16 -32.05 -22.77 -2.16
N PRO A 17 -32.26 -21.60 -2.79
CA PRO A 17 -31.17 -20.66 -3.01
C PRO A 17 -30.84 -20.02 -1.66
N ASN A 18 -29.71 -20.43 -1.09
CA ASN A 18 -29.12 -19.84 0.10
C ASN A 18 -28.68 -18.40 -0.25
N HIS A 19 -29.54 -17.42 0.01
CA HIS A 19 -29.18 -16.01 -0.03
C HIS A 19 -28.26 -15.70 1.15
N ASN A 20 -26.98 -16.05 1.01
CA ASN A 20 -25.94 -15.41 1.79
C ASN A 20 -25.98 -13.91 1.49
N PRO A 21 -26.07 -13.02 2.51
CA PRO A 21 -25.82 -11.62 2.28
C PRO A 21 -24.38 -11.50 1.81
N VAL A 22 -24.20 -11.15 0.54
CA VAL A 22 -22.91 -10.72 0.01
C VAL A 22 -22.51 -9.53 0.88
N ARG A 23 -21.59 -9.77 1.82
CA ARG A 23 -20.90 -8.74 2.60
C ARG A 23 -20.18 -7.88 1.56
N ASN A 24 -20.84 -6.82 1.11
CA ASN A 24 -20.26 -5.86 0.22
C ASN A 24 -19.06 -5.25 0.95
N PRO A 25 -17.80 -5.46 0.51
CA PRO A 25 -16.67 -4.80 1.15
C PRO A 25 -16.90 -3.30 0.94
N ARG A 26 -17.13 -2.61 2.07
CA ARG A 26 -17.44 -1.18 2.17
C ARG A 26 -16.77 -0.40 1.06
N SER A 27 -17.59 0.18 0.18
CA SER A 27 -17.18 1.23 -0.75
C SER A 27 -16.71 2.41 0.10
N GLU A 28 -15.40 2.48 0.38
CA GLU A 28 -14.79 3.64 1.02
C GLU A 28 -15.10 4.86 0.14
N SER A 29 -15.71 5.88 0.72
CA SER A 29 -16.03 7.10 -0.01
C SER A 29 -14.73 7.85 -0.34
N PRO A 30 -14.64 8.60 -1.46
CA PRO A 30 -13.42 9.34 -1.81
C PRO A 30 -12.84 10.22 -0.67
N PRO A 31 -13.65 10.87 0.18
CA PRO A 31 -13.16 11.60 1.36
C PRO A 31 -12.44 10.71 2.39
N ASP A 32 -12.86 9.46 2.58
CA ASP A 32 -12.28 8.55 3.56
C ASP A 32 -10.87 8.09 3.14
N ILE A 33 -10.66 7.91 1.83
CA ILE A 33 -9.37 7.51 1.26
C ILE A 33 -8.33 8.62 1.41
N LEU A 34 -8.72 9.88 1.13
CA LEU A 34 -7.83 11.03 1.29
C LEU A 34 -7.45 11.25 2.76
N ALA A 35 -8.42 11.24 3.67
CA ALA A 35 -8.15 11.40 5.10
C ALA A 35 -7.28 10.26 5.67
N LYS A 36 -7.42 9.04 5.15
CA LYS A 36 -6.55 7.91 5.51
C LYS A 36 -5.14 8.10 4.99
N LEU A 37 -4.97 8.52 3.73
CA LEU A 37 -3.67 8.78 3.14
C LEU A 37 -2.93 9.92 3.87
N GLU A 38 -3.61 11.01 4.20
CA GLU A 38 -3.07 12.12 4.98
C GLU A 38 -2.57 11.65 6.35
N ARG A 39 -3.37 10.85 7.07
CA ARG A 39 -2.96 10.28 8.37
C ARG A 39 -1.75 9.35 8.24
N GLU A 40 -1.72 8.49 7.21
CA GLU A 40 -0.62 7.57 6.98
C GLU A 40 0.68 8.31 6.65
N THR A 41 0.58 9.37 5.86
CA THR A 41 1.71 10.13 5.30
C THR A 41 2.17 11.29 6.18
N ALA A 42 1.44 11.64 7.25
CA ALA A 42 1.81 12.70 8.18
C ALA A 42 3.21 12.48 8.79
N GLU A 43 3.51 11.26 9.25
CA GLU A 43 4.82 10.92 9.82
C GLU A 43 5.94 10.94 8.77
N LEU A 44 5.64 10.54 7.54
CA LEU A 44 6.59 10.61 6.43
C LEU A 44 6.86 12.08 6.05
N THR A 45 5.83 12.91 6.07
CA THR A 45 5.95 14.36 5.84
C THR A 45 6.81 15.00 6.93
N HIS A 46 6.60 14.62 8.19
CA HIS A 46 7.43 15.07 9.31
C HIS A 46 8.90 14.66 9.13
N PHE A 47 9.17 13.40 8.79
CA PHE A 47 10.51 12.90 8.49
C PHE A 47 11.22 13.71 7.39
N LEU A 48 10.52 14.00 6.29
CA LEU A 48 11.11 14.76 5.19
C LEU A 48 11.36 16.22 5.56
N LYS A 49 10.45 16.84 6.32
CA LYS A 49 10.60 18.22 6.82
C LYS A 49 11.71 18.36 7.87
N SER A 50 12.03 17.30 8.61
CA SER A 50 13.13 17.30 9.59
C SER A 50 14.51 17.11 8.95
N CYS A 51 14.59 16.90 7.63
CA CYS A 51 15.86 16.94 6.92
C CYS A 51 16.44 18.37 6.89
N THR A 52 17.75 18.47 6.69
CA THR A 52 18.42 19.75 6.42
C THR A 52 19.29 19.59 5.17
N PRO A 53 18.90 20.16 4.00
CA PRO A 53 17.70 20.98 3.77
C PRO A 53 16.38 20.20 3.83
N ASP A 54 15.25 20.90 3.86
CA ASP A 54 13.90 20.30 3.81
C ASP A 54 13.75 19.43 2.55
N MET A 55 13.29 18.20 2.74
CA MET A 55 13.13 17.20 1.67
C MET A 55 11.65 16.90 1.35
N SER A 56 10.70 17.72 1.82
CA SER A 56 9.26 17.47 1.66
C SER A 56 8.79 17.40 0.21
N GLN A 57 9.55 18.01 -0.71
CA GLN A 57 9.29 17.92 -2.16
C GLN A 57 9.28 16.47 -2.68
N TYR A 58 9.93 15.54 -1.99
CA TYR A 58 9.99 14.13 -2.37
C TYR A 58 8.86 13.28 -1.80
N LEU A 59 7.91 13.85 -1.05
CA LEU A 59 6.83 13.09 -0.41
C LEU A 59 6.10 12.17 -1.39
N HIS A 60 5.75 12.69 -2.57
CA HIS A 60 5.07 11.91 -3.61
C HIS A 60 5.91 10.74 -4.15
N HIS A 61 7.24 10.87 -4.18
CA HIS A 61 8.12 9.80 -4.65
C HIS A 61 8.13 8.64 -3.65
N PHE A 62 8.19 8.94 -2.35
CA PHE A 62 8.13 7.92 -1.30
C PHE A 62 6.77 7.20 -1.31
N ILE A 63 5.66 7.95 -1.44
CA ILE A 63 4.32 7.36 -1.55
C ILE A 63 4.20 6.48 -2.80
N GLY A 64 4.69 6.96 -3.95
CA GLY A 64 4.68 6.22 -5.22
C GLY A 64 5.54 4.94 -5.19
N PHE A 65 6.60 4.93 -4.36
CA PHE A 65 7.38 3.73 -4.08
C PHE A 65 6.64 2.73 -3.17
N GLY A 66 5.69 3.19 -2.37
CA GLY A 66 4.98 2.40 -1.36
C GLY A 66 5.47 2.64 0.07
N CYS A 67 6.39 3.58 0.29
CA CYS A 67 6.72 4.08 1.62
C CYS A 67 5.62 5.05 2.06
N LYS A 68 4.62 4.52 2.79
CA LYS A 68 3.42 5.28 3.14
C LYS A 68 3.38 5.74 4.59
N ASN A 69 4.21 5.19 5.48
CA ASN A 69 4.12 5.45 6.91
C ASN A 69 5.46 5.23 7.65
N LYS A 70 5.48 5.62 8.93
CA LYS A 70 6.62 5.50 9.83
C LYS A 70 7.15 4.07 9.99
N LYS A 71 6.28 3.06 9.94
CA LYS A 71 6.70 1.65 10.10
C LYS A 71 7.66 1.23 8.99
N PHE A 72 7.39 1.67 7.76
CA PHE A 72 8.30 1.43 6.64
C PHE A 72 9.66 2.09 6.90
N LEU A 73 9.68 3.36 7.30
CA LEU A 73 10.92 4.08 7.61
C LEU A 73 11.70 3.42 8.76
N SER A 74 11.02 2.91 9.77
CA SER A 74 11.64 2.22 10.90
C SER A 74 12.33 0.92 10.48
N VAL A 75 11.71 0.15 9.57
CA VAL A 75 12.35 -1.03 8.97
C VAL A 75 13.50 -0.62 8.06
N ALA A 76 13.32 0.43 7.25
CA ALA A 76 14.37 0.94 6.39
C ALA A 76 15.62 1.42 7.17
N ASN A 77 15.43 1.88 8.41
CA ASN A 77 16.54 2.26 9.29
C ASN A 77 17.42 1.07 9.71
N THR A 78 16.89 -0.16 9.70
CA THR A 78 17.66 -1.36 10.08
C THR A 78 18.43 -1.98 8.91
N TRP A 79 18.19 -1.52 7.68
CA TRP A 79 18.85 -2.02 6.47
C TRP A 79 20.33 -1.66 6.42
N ASP A 80 21.12 -2.35 5.62
CA ASP A 80 22.51 -1.95 5.37
C ASP A 80 22.61 -0.75 4.41
N ASP A 81 23.81 -0.20 4.23
CA ASP A 81 24.02 0.99 3.39
C ASP A 81 23.73 0.74 1.90
N LYS A 82 23.88 -0.50 1.42
CA LYS A 82 23.61 -0.89 0.04
C LYS A 82 22.10 -0.95 -0.19
N GLU A 83 21.36 -1.53 0.75
CA GLU A 83 19.91 -1.62 0.74
C GLU A 83 19.26 -0.23 0.81
N VAL A 84 19.70 0.64 1.73
CA VAL A 84 19.19 2.02 1.81
C VAL A 84 19.48 2.80 0.53
N LYS A 85 20.68 2.65 -0.05
CA LYS A 85 21.01 3.28 -1.34
C LYS A 85 20.12 2.76 -2.48
N GLY A 86 19.88 1.45 -2.53
CA GLY A 86 18.98 0.83 -3.51
C GLY A 86 17.53 1.32 -3.36
N PHE A 87 17.06 1.43 -2.13
CA PHE A 87 15.76 2.01 -1.80
C PHE A 87 15.63 3.45 -2.28
N LEU A 88 16.55 4.34 -1.89
CA LEU A 88 16.48 5.75 -2.27
C LEU A 88 16.60 5.92 -3.79
N LYS A 89 17.38 5.07 -4.46
CA LYS A 89 17.42 5.04 -5.92
C LYS A 89 16.06 4.65 -6.50
N GLY A 90 15.43 3.60 -5.97
CA GLY A 90 14.09 3.19 -6.38
C GLY A 90 13.01 4.23 -6.11
N VAL A 91 13.12 5.01 -5.03
CA VAL A 91 12.26 6.17 -4.76
C VAL A 91 12.48 7.26 -5.81
N SER A 92 13.74 7.61 -6.07
CA SER A 92 14.12 8.60 -7.08
C SER A 92 13.63 8.24 -8.49
N ASP A 93 13.78 6.97 -8.89
CA ASP A 93 13.42 6.47 -10.23
C ASP A 93 11.90 6.49 -10.49
N ARG A 94 11.06 6.69 -9.45
CA ARG A 94 9.59 6.80 -9.57
C ARG A 94 9.09 8.24 -9.55
N GLY A 95 9.97 9.21 -9.30
CA GLY A 95 9.64 10.62 -9.28
C GLY A 95 9.69 11.26 -10.66
N GLU A 96 8.99 12.38 -10.81
CA GLU A 96 9.15 13.24 -12.00
C GLU A 96 10.51 13.92 -11.99
N VAL A 97 11.02 14.25 -10.80
CA VAL A 97 12.32 14.88 -10.59
C VAL A 97 13.25 13.89 -9.87
N PRO A 98 14.32 13.40 -10.52
CA PRO A 98 15.26 12.51 -9.86
C PRO A 98 16.00 13.24 -8.73
N MET A 99 16.26 12.53 -7.64
CA MET A 99 17.11 13.00 -6.56
C MET A 99 18.56 13.05 -7.03
N THR A 100 19.24 14.14 -6.69
CA THR A 100 20.69 14.24 -6.84
C THR A 100 21.40 13.31 -5.85
N PRO A 101 22.68 12.97 -6.10
CA PRO A 101 23.49 12.20 -5.16
C PRO A 101 23.57 12.83 -3.76
N MET A 102 23.52 14.16 -3.68
CA MET A 102 23.59 14.89 -2.42
C MET A 102 22.29 14.75 -1.62
N GLU A 103 21.14 14.87 -2.26
CA GLU A 103 19.83 14.69 -1.62
C GLU A 103 19.66 13.25 -1.11
N MET A 104 20.10 12.26 -1.90
CA MET A 104 20.14 10.86 -1.45
C MET A 104 21.04 10.68 -0.22
N LEU A 105 22.18 11.37 -0.15
CA LEU A 105 23.08 11.31 0.99
C LEU A 105 22.44 11.93 2.24
N VAL A 106 21.79 13.08 2.11
CA VAL A 106 21.04 13.73 3.21
C VAL A 106 19.96 12.79 3.74
N LEU A 107 19.15 12.21 2.85
CA LEU A 107 18.08 11.28 3.23
C LEU A 107 18.63 10.02 3.91
N LYS A 108 19.72 9.44 3.39
CA LYS A 108 20.38 8.29 4.01
C LYS A 108 20.84 8.62 5.43
N ASN A 109 21.56 9.72 5.59
CA ASN A 109 22.11 10.13 6.89
C ASN A 109 21.00 10.49 7.88
N HIS A 110 19.92 11.12 7.40
CA HIS A 110 18.77 11.45 8.23
C HIS A 110 18.05 10.18 8.69
N LEU A 111 17.79 9.23 7.79
CA LEU A 111 17.16 7.94 8.11
C LEU A 111 17.87 7.21 9.25
N ARG A 112 19.22 7.16 9.19
CA ARG A 112 20.07 6.52 10.21
C ARG A 112 19.93 7.10 11.62
N ARG A 113 19.58 8.37 11.71
CA ARG A 113 19.53 9.13 12.97
C ARG A 113 18.11 9.41 13.44
N TYR A 114 17.10 9.12 12.62
CA TYR A 114 15.72 9.53 12.88
C TYR A 114 15.07 8.73 14.02
N PHE A 115 15.54 7.51 14.28
CA PHE A 115 14.98 6.60 15.29
C PHE A 115 15.93 6.32 16.47
N THR A 116 17.03 7.05 16.58
CA THR A 116 18.04 6.96 17.64
C THR A 116 18.02 8.21 18.48
#